data_AF-A0AAW9J7T8-F1
#
_entry.id   AF-A0AAW9J7T8-F1
#
_cell.length_a   1.000
_cell.length_b   1.000
_cell.length_c   1.000
_cell.angle_alpha   90.00
_cell.angle_beta   90.00
_cell.angle_gamma   90.00
#
_symmetry.space_group_name_H-M   'P 1'
#
loop_
_entity.id
_entity.type
_entity.pdbx_description
1 polymer ?
#
loop_
_entity_poly.entity_id
_entity_poly.type
_entity_poly.pdbx_seq_one_letter_code
_entity_poly.pdbx_strand_id
1 'polypeptide(L)' 'YDEILPWDFIDIGVDRKYLEVENEKAKRAELTQNCRKGCTGCGVNVNFKEGKCFEGALCN' A
#
# COMPACT_ATOMS: atom_id res chain seq x y z
N TYR A 1 -13.66 3.28 8.55
CA TYR A 1 -12.66 4.35 8.26
C TYR A 1 -13.37 5.46 7.49
N ASP A 2 -14.49 5.93 8.06
CA ASP A 2 -15.46 6.77 7.36
C ASP A 2 -15.37 8.23 7.81
N GLU A 3 -14.41 8.51 8.70
CA GLU A 3 -14.03 9.84 9.15
C GLU A 3 -12.81 10.34 8.37
N ILE A 4 -12.69 11.66 8.22
CA ILE A 4 -11.52 12.30 7.61
C ILE A 4 -10.42 12.34 8.68
N LEU A 5 -9.33 11.65 8.41
CA LEU A 5 -8.18 11.61 9.30
C LEU A 5 -7.33 12.88 9.08
N PRO A 6 -6.67 13.40 10.12
CA PRO A 6 -5.84 14.59 10.02
C PRO A 6 -4.59 14.40 9.14
N TRP A 7 -4.35 13.22 8.57
CA TRP A 7 -3.30 12.94 7.60
C TRP A 7 -3.83 12.51 6.22
N ASP A 8 -5.15 12.48 6.01
CA ASP A 8 -5.75 12.04 4.73
C ASP A 8 -5.39 12.96 3.55
N PHE A 9 -4.98 14.21 3.82
CA PHE A 9 -4.50 15.12 2.79
C PHE A 9 -3.08 14.81 2.29
N ILE A 10 -2.35 13.91 2.97
CA ILE A 10 -0.98 13.54 2.61
C ILE A 10 -1.02 12.41 1.60
N ASP A 11 -0.75 12.75 0.34
CA ASP A 11 -0.61 11.76 -0.72
C ASP A 11 0.85 11.29 -0.83
N ILE A 12 1.10 10.05 -0.41
CA ILE A 12 2.39 9.35 -0.57
C ILE A 12 2.34 8.31 -1.70
N GLY A 13 1.28 8.33 -2.51
CA GLY A 13 0.96 7.38 -3.58
C GLY A 13 0.65 5.96 -3.10
N VAL A 14 0.31 5.78 -1.83
CA VAL A 14 -0.26 4.53 -1.30
C VAL A 14 -1.78 4.69 -1.19
N ASP A 15 -2.53 3.68 -1.63
CA ASP A 15 -3.99 3.71 -1.55
C ASP A 15 -4.48 3.70 -0.09
N ARG A 16 -5.39 4.62 0.24
CA ARG A 16 -6.01 4.69 1.58
C ARG A 16 -6.59 3.34 2.01
N LYS A 17 -7.29 2.65 1.11
CA LYS A 17 -7.88 1.33 1.34
C LYS A 17 -6.84 0.28 1.71
N TYR A 18 -5.63 0.36 1.17
CA TYR A 18 -4.54 -0.54 1.53
C TYR A 18 -4.10 -0.31 2.98
N LEU A 19 -3.95 0.95 3.40
CA LEU A 19 -3.59 1.30 4.78
C LEU A 19 -4.63 0.80 5.80
N GLU A 20 -5.92 0.87 5.45
CA GLU A 20 -7.01 0.35 6.29
C GLU A 20 -6.87 -1.17 6.49
N VAL A 21 -6.67 -1.92 5.40
CA VAL A 21 -6.48 -3.37 5.44
C VAL A 21 -5.24 -3.75 6.24
N GLU A 22 -4.13 -3.02 6.05
CA GLU A 22 -2.88 -3.27 6.77
C GLU A 22 -3.03 -3.02 8.27
N ASN A 23 -3.79 -2.00 8.68
CA ASN A 23 -4.06 -1.78 10.10
C ASN A 23 -4.90 -2.92 10.71
N GLU A 24 -5.91 -3.42 9.98
CA GLU A 24 -6.70 -4.57 10.44
C GLU A 24 -5.88 -5.85 10.54
N LYS A 25 -4.87 -6.04 9.67
CA LYS A 25 -3.89 -7.13 9.81
C LYS A 25 -2.97 -6.91 11.02
N ALA A 26 -2.50 -5.68 11.23
CA ALA A 26 -1.63 -5.33 12.35
C ALA A 26 -2.31 -5.62 13.70
N LYS A 27 -3.61 -5.31 13.84
CA LYS A 27 -4.42 -5.68 15.01
C LYS A 27 -4.45 -7.18 15.27
N ARG A 28 -4.33 -8.00 14.22
CA ARG A 28 -4.28 -9.47 14.28
C ARG A 28 -2.87 -10.04 14.38
N ALA A 29 -1.85 -9.19 14.49
CA ALA A 29 -0.43 -9.55 14.41
C ALA A 29 -0.06 -10.32 13.12
N GLU A 30 -0.84 -10.14 12.05
CA GLU A 30 -0.56 -10.69 10.73
C GLU A 30 0.48 -9.82 10.02
N LEU A 31 1.55 -10.43 9.53
CA LEU A 31 2.60 -9.73 8.80
C LEU A 31 2.30 -9.75 7.30
N THR A 32 2.45 -8.59 6.68
CA THR A 32 2.45 -8.50 5.22
C THR A 32 3.83 -8.85 4.67
N GLN A 33 3.83 -9.64 3.61
CA GLN A 33 5.07 -10.06 2.95
C GLN A 33 5.85 -8.87 2.38
N ASN A 34 7.16 -9.03 2.26
CA ASN A 34 8.00 -8.01 1.62
C ASN A 34 7.61 -7.86 0.15
N CYS A 35 7.30 -6.63 -0.28
CA CYS A 35 6.88 -6.32 -1.66
C CYS A 35 7.89 -6.71 -2.75
N ARG A 36 9.17 -6.91 -2.39
CA ARG A 36 10.21 -7.40 -3.32
C ARG A 36 10.06 -8.87 -3.69
N LYS A 37 9.31 -9.65 -2.89
CA LYS A 37 9.01 -11.07 -3.19
C LYS A 37 7.76 -11.22 -4.05
N GLY A 38 6.90 -10.20 -4.07
CA GLY A 38 5.64 -10.14 -4.80
C GLY A 38 4.88 -8.89 -4.39
N CYS A 39 4.28 -8.21 -5.36
CA CYS A 39 3.56 -6.97 -5.09
C CYS A 39 2.35 -7.23 -4.19
N THR A 40 2.14 -6.34 -3.20
CA THR A 40 1.07 -6.44 -2.21
C THR A 40 -0.14 -5.59 -2.56
N GLY A 41 -0.06 -4.78 -3.63
CA GLY A 41 -1.15 -3.92 -4.09
C GLY A 41 -1.30 -2.63 -3.27
N CYS A 42 -0.18 -2.00 -2.87
CA CYS A 42 -0.23 -0.73 -2.14
C CYS A 42 -0.56 0.50 -3.00
N GLY A 43 -0.62 0.38 -4.33
CA GLY A 43 -0.93 1.50 -5.25
C GLY A 43 0.27 2.30 -5.74
N VAL A 44 1.45 2.18 -5.10
CA VAL A 44 2.68 2.91 -5.47
C VAL A 44 3.14 2.60 -6.89
N ASN A 45 2.93 1.38 -7.36
CA ASN A 45 3.25 0.95 -8.73
C ASN A 45 2.32 1.55 -9.80
N VAL A 46 1.19 2.14 -9.42
CA VAL A 46 0.26 2.83 -10.33
C VAL A 46 0.46 4.34 -10.25
N ASN A 47 0.68 4.85 -9.03
CA ASN A 47 0.74 6.28 -8.75
C ASN A 47 2.09 6.93 -9.10
N PHE A 48 3.18 6.15 -9.12
CA PHE A 48 4.50 6.64 -9.52
C PHE A 48 4.97 6.02 -10.84
N LYS A 49 5.95 6.65 -11.51
CA LYS A 49 6.48 6.20 -12.81
C LYS A 49 7.84 5.48 -12.72
N GLU A 50 8.53 5.56 -11.58
CA GLU A 50 9.91 5.12 -11.44
C GLU A 50 10.15 4.47 -10.07
N GLY A 51 10.99 3.41 -10.01
CA GLY A 51 11.40 2.75 -8.77
C GLY A 51 11.61 1.23 -8.89
N LYS A 52 12.10 0.61 -7.82
CA LYS A 52 12.30 -0.86 -7.77
C LYS A 52 10.99 -1.66 -7.74
N CYS A 53 9.86 -1.01 -7.44
CA CYS A 53 8.54 -1.63 -7.50
C CYS A 53 8.07 -1.90 -8.93
N PHE A 54 8.74 -1.38 -9.97
CA PHE A 54 8.35 -1.54 -11.38
C PHE A 54 9.16 -2.63 -12.10
N GLU A 55 10.26 -3.09 -11.51
CA GLU A 55 11.10 -4.16 -12.04
C GLU A 55 10.52 -5.53 -11.67
N GLY A 56 9.65 -6.06 -12.53
CA GLY A 56 9.14 -7.44 -12.40
C GLY A 56 7.91 -7.62 -11.50
N ALA A 57 7.33 -6.54 -10.98
CA ALA A 57 6.04 -6.61 -10.27
C ALA A 57 4.89 -6.45 -11.26
N LEU A 58 4.48 -7.54 -11.92
CA LEU A 58 3.18 -7.59 -12.60
C LEU A 58 2.08 -7.62 -11.54
N CYS A 59 1.65 -6.43 -11.11
CA CYS A 59 0.36 -6.20 -10.48
C CYS A 59 -0.51 -5.53 -11.54
N ASN A 60 -1.13 -6.35 -12.39
CA ASN A 60 -2.30 -5.97 -13.18
C ASN A 60 -3.53 -6.06 -12.28
#